data_AF-A0A955DU80-F1
#
_entry.id   AF-A0A955DU80-F1
#
_cell.length_a   1.000
_cell.length_b   1.000
_cell.length_c   1.000
_cell.angle_alpha   90.00
_cell.angle_beta   90.00
_cell.angle_gamma   90.00
#
_symmetry.space_group_name_H-M   'P 1'
#
loop_
_entity.id
_entity.type
_entity.pdbx_description
1 polymer ?
#
loop_
_entity_poly.entity_id
_entity_poly.type
_entity_poly.pdbx_seq_one_letter_code
_entity_poly.pdbx_strand_id
1 'polypeptide(L)'
;QIAEDHFGIRPDAVERAWARQYGMLTDHVDPRHAPIAPDLLALIDRRQAWQFGVLPLRDAMGELVLCTTEDRLPRAMRFASWRLNHPTSFVLSDEDALSEALAILYPMAGLKAL
;
A
#
# COMPACT_ATOMS: atom_id res chain seq x y z
N GLN A 1 21.80 -16.78 -15.29
CA GLN A 1 20.82 -15.82 -15.85
C GLN A 1 19.92 -15.45 -14.68
N ILE A 2 20.26 -14.36 -13.99
CA ILE A 2 19.59 -13.90 -12.76
C ILE A 2 18.57 -12.85 -13.21
N ALA A 3 17.33 -13.03 -12.80
CA ALA A 3 16.20 -12.22 -13.24
C ALA A 3 16.33 -10.77 -12.73
N GLU A 4 16.69 -9.89 -13.66
CA GLU A 4 16.07 -8.59 -13.92
C GLU A 4 15.91 -7.63 -12.72
N ASP A 5 16.99 -6.87 -12.52
CA ASP A 5 16.94 -5.45 -12.20
C ASP A 5 15.79 -4.74 -12.94
N HIS A 6 14.95 -3.98 -12.20
CA HIS A 6 14.01 -2.92 -12.64
C HIS A 6 12.55 -3.13 -12.16
N PHE A 7 12.24 -2.69 -10.94
CA PHE A 7 10.93 -2.08 -10.67
C PHE A 7 11.18 -0.69 -10.09
N GLY A 8 11.21 0.30 -10.98
CA GLY A 8 11.62 1.69 -10.74
C GLY A 8 10.77 2.44 -9.71
N ILE A 9 10.97 2.14 -8.44
CA ILE A 9 10.53 2.96 -7.32
C ILE A 9 11.70 3.90 -7.00
N ARG A 10 11.59 5.18 -7.36
CA ARG A 10 12.53 6.20 -6.88
C ARG A 10 12.16 6.53 -5.42
N PRO A 11 12.99 6.18 -4.41
CA PRO A 11 12.62 6.27 -2.98
C PRO A 11 12.60 7.71 -2.42
N ASP A 12 13.34 8.62 -3.05
CA ASP A 12 13.92 9.75 -2.32
C ASP A 12 12.94 10.87 -1.89
N ALA A 13 11.70 10.90 -2.39
CA ALA A 13 10.79 12.02 -2.13
C ALA A 13 9.73 11.73 -1.05
N VAL A 14 9.28 10.47 -0.95
CA VAL A 14 8.24 10.03 0.00
C VAL A 14 8.82 9.92 1.42
N GLU A 15 10.09 9.53 1.53
CA GLU A 15 10.83 9.37 2.78
C GLU A 15 10.87 10.64 3.63
N ARG A 16 11.13 11.81 3.04
CA ARG A 16 11.54 13.00 3.81
C ARG A 16 10.43 13.64 4.65
N ALA A 17 9.17 13.45 4.27
CA ALA A 17 8.03 13.93 5.05
C ALA A 17 7.57 12.91 6.11
N TRP A 18 7.81 11.61 5.87
CA TRP A 18 7.39 10.52 6.77
C TRP A 18 8.46 10.15 7.79
N ALA A 19 9.74 10.26 7.43
CA ALA A 19 10.89 10.07 8.31
C ALA A 19 10.91 11.03 9.49
N ARG A 20 10.26 12.20 9.41
CA ARG A 20 10.26 13.17 10.53
C ARG A 20 9.25 12.85 11.64
N GLN A 21 8.23 12.04 11.38
CA GLN A 21 7.28 11.60 12.41
C GLN A 21 7.42 10.11 12.77
N TYR A 22 8.13 9.30 11.97
CA TYR A 22 8.31 7.86 12.20
C TYR A 22 9.77 7.34 12.09
N GLY A 23 10.75 8.23 11.91
CA GLY A 23 12.15 7.88 11.58
C GLY A 23 13.00 7.30 12.69
N MET A 24 12.54 6.23 13.36
CA MET A 24 13.43 5.40 14.17
C MET A 24 13.56 3.93 13.74
N LEU A 25 12.75 3.41 12.81
CA LEU A 25 12.86 2.03 12.30
C LEU A 25 12.38 1.91 10.84
N THR A 26 13.17 2.40 9.88
CA THR A 26 12.89 2.27 8.44
C THR A 26 13.20 0.86 7.93
N ASP A 27 12.16 0.19 7.41
CA ASP A 27 12.19 -0.64 6.19
C ASP A 27 10.75 -1.03 5.78
N HIS A 28 9.79 -1.03 6.71
CA HIS A 28 8.37 -1.27 6.46
C HIS A 28 7.48 -0.25 7.18
N VAL A 29 6.36 0.11 6.57
CA VAL A 29 5.29 0.86 7.26
C VAL A 29 4.39 -0.11 8.00
N ASP A 30 3.90 0.27 9.18
CA ASP A 30 2.82 -0.44 9.84
C ASP A 30 1.47 0.22 9.49
N PRO A 31 0.68 -0.35 8.57
CA PRO A 31 -0.57 0.25 8.12
C PRO A 31 -1.66 0.26 9.20
N ARG A 32 -1.53 -0.52 10.29
CA ARG A 32 -2.54 -0.60 11.37
C ARG A 32 -2.65 0.70 12.16
N HIS A 33 -1.59 1.50 12.16
CA HIS A 33 -1.49 2.75 12.91
C HIS A 33 -1.57 3.99 11.99
N ALA A 34 -1.76 3.80 10.68
CA ALA A 34 -1.82 4.90 9.72
C ALA A 34 -3.15 5.67 9.86
N PRO A 35 -3.12 7.01 10.01
CA PRO A 35 -4.34 7.81 9.98
C PRO A 35 -4.83 7.96 8.53
N ILE A 36 -5.71 7.05 8.10
CA ILE A 36 -6.22 7.02 6.73
C ILE A 36 -7.55 7.76 6.64
N ALA A 37 -7.65 8.70 5.69
CA ALA A 37 -8.88 9.43 5.45
C ALA A 37 -9.96 8.53 4.80
N PRO A 38 -11.24 8.59 5.22
CA PRO A 38 -12.28 7.67 4.71
C PRO A 38 -12.54 7.74 3.20
N ASP A 39 -12.35 8.91 2.60
CA ASP A 39 -12.46 9.14 1.16
C ASP A 39 -11.39 8.38 0.36
N LEU A 40 -10.20 8.20 0.90
CA LEU A 40 -9.15 7.37 0.30
C LEU A 40 -9.53 5.90 0.31
N LEU A 41 -10.15 5.43 1.41
CA LEU A 41 -10.63 4.05 1.49
C LEU A 41 -11.72 3.76 0.45
N ALA A 42 -12.49 4.78 0.05
CA ALA A 42 -13.54 4.65 -0.96
C ALA A 42 -13.01 4.56 -2.41
N LEU A 43 -11.72 4.79 -2.65
CA LEU A 43 -11.11 4.73 -4.00
C LEU A 43 -11.08 3.31 -4.56
N ILE A 44 -11.04 2.31 -3.69
CA ILE A 44 -11.07 0.89 -4.06
C ILE A 44 -12.15 0.19 -3.26
N ASP A 45 -12.78 -0.81 -3.85
CA ASP A 45 -13.70 -1.65 -3.11
C ASP A 45 -12.96 -2.69 -2.26
N ARG A 46 -13.67 -3.21 -1.26
CA ARG A 46 -13.18 -4.25 -0.36
C ARG A 46 -12.61 -5.48 -1.10
N ARG A 47 -13.24 -5.91 -2.20
CA ARG A 47 -12.76 -7.08 -2.96
C ARG A 47 -11.44 -6.75 -3.65
N GLN A 48 -11.30 -5.57 -4.23
CA GLN A 48 -10.06 -5.12 -4.85
C GLN A 48 -8.93 -5.04 -3.83
N ALA A 49 -9.18 -4.46 -2.65
CA ALA A 49 -8.20 -4.36 -1.57
C ALA A 49 -7.61 -5.73 -1.21
N TRP A 50 -8.48 -6.72 -0.97
CA TRP A 50 -8.06 -8.09 -0.66
C TRP A 50 -7.45 -8.83 -1.86
N GLN A 51 -8.09 -8.76 -3.02
CA GLN A 51 -7.67 -9.48 -4.22
C GLN A 51 -6.30 -9.03 -4.70
N PHE A 52 -5.98 -7.74 -4.59
CA PHE A 52 -4.72 -7.17 -5.06
C PHE A 52 -3.72 -6.89 -3.93
N GLY A 53 -4.15 -7.02 -2.67
CA GLY A 53 -3.29 -6.77 -1.50
C GLY A 53 -2.82 -5.33 -1.44
N VAL A 54 -3.75 -4.38 -1.53
CA VAL A 54 -3.45 -2.96 -1.56
C VAL A 54 -4.31 -2.21 -0.56
N LEU A 55 -3.71 -1.25 0.12
CA LEU A 55 -4.37 -0.34 1.05
C LEU A 55 -4.00 1.11 0.71
N PRO A 56 -4.97 1.97 0.35
CA PRO A 56 -4.73 3.40 0.21
C PRO A 56 -4.34 4.01 1.55
N LEU A 57 -3.22 4.73 1.61
CA LEU A 57 -2.77 5.39 2.83
C LEU A 57 -3.09 6.87 2.84
N ARG A 58 -2.74 7.58 1.76
CA ARG A 58 -2.82 9.04 1.66
C ARG A 58 -2.77 9.52 0.22
N ASP A 59 -3.26 10.74 0.00
CA ASP A 59 -2.88 11.55 -1.15
C ASP A 59 -1.67 12.41 -0.80
N ALA A 60 -0.64 12.38 -1.65
CA ALA A 60 0.57 13.16 -1.54
C ALA A 60 0.65 14.14 -2.71
N MET A 61 -0.12 15.23 -2.62
CA MET A 61 -0.16 16.28 -3.66
C MET A 61 -0.61 15.73 -5.03
N GLY A 62 -1.67 14.93 -5.05
CA GLY A 62 -2.21 14.32 -6.27
C GLY A 62 -1.56 12.99 -6.67
N GLU A 63 -0.65 12.46 -5.85
CA GLU A 63 -0.11 11.12 -5.97
C GLU A 63 -0.67 10.23 -4.84
N LEU A 64 -1.39 9.18 -5.21
CA LEU A 64 -1.96 8.24 -4.24
C LEU A 64 -0.89 7.25 -3.76
N VAL A 65 -0.63 7.25 -2.46
CA VAL A 65 0.31 6.29 -1.85
C VAL A 65 -0.47 5.04 -1.44
N LEU A 66 -0.03 3.89 -1.97
CA LEU A 66 -0.59 2.58 -1.67
C LEU A 66 0.39 1.76 -0.83
N CYS A 67 -0.12 1.09 0.19
CA CYS A 67 0.60 0.10 0.97
C CYS A 67 0.33 -1.30 0.40
N THR A 68 1.39 -2.10 0.27
CA THR A 68 1.33 -3.50 -0.19
C THR A 68 2.49 -4.29 0.42
N THR A 69 2.62 -5.57 0.09
CA THR A 69 3.77 -6.40 0.47
C THR A 69 4.66 -6.66 -0.73
N GLU A 70 5.92 -7.03 -0.49
CA GLU A 70 6.89 -7.29 -1.57
C GLU A 70 6.36 -8.37 -2.55
N ASP A 71 5.83 -9.47 -2.02
CA ASP A 71 5.24 -10.57 -2.79
C ASP A 71 4.05 -10.13 -3.66
N ARG A 72 3.28 -9.14 -3.20
CA ARG A 72 2.08 -8.66 -3.89
C ARG A 72 2.34 -7.45 -4.77
N LEU A 73 3.50 -6.81 -4.66
CA LEU A 73 3.86 -5.58 -5.37
C LEU A 73 3.65 -5.68 -6.91
N PRO A 74 4.11 -6.73 -7.61
CA PRO A 74 3.90 -6.81 -9.07
C PRO A 74 2.42 -6.83 -9.46
N ARG A 75 1.57 -7.45 -8.62
CA ARG A 75 0.12 -7.53 -8.83
C ARG A 75 -0.56 -6.20 -8.46
N ALA A 76 -0.11 -5.55 -7.39
CA ALA A 76 -0.56 -4.24 -6.95
C ALA A 76 -0.28 -3.15 -8.01
N MET A 77 0.93 -3.15 -8.60
CA MET A 77 1.30 -2.23 -9.68
C MET A 77 0.42 -2.37 -10.91
N ARG A 78 0.13 -3.62 -11.33
CA ARG A 78 -0.79 -3.88 -12.46
C ARG A 78 -2.19 -3.35 -12.16
N PHE A 79 -2.70 -3.61 -10.96
CA PHE A 79 -4.00 -3.08 -10.53
C PHE A 79 -4.04 -1.55 -10.59
N ALA A 80 -3.02 -0.88 -10.03
CA ALA A 80 -2.95 0.58 -10.03
C ALA A 80 -2.94 1.15 -11.46
N SER A 81 -2.12 0.59 -12.35
CA SER A 81 -2.02 1.04 -13.75
C SER A 81 -3.33 0.92 -14.54
N TRP A 82 -4.19 -0.04 -14.17
CA TRP A 82 -5.43 -0.32 -14.89
C TRP A 82 -6.66 0.37 -14.28
N ARG A 83 -6.69 0.50 -12.95
CA ARG A 83 -7.89 0.89 -12.21
C ARG A 83 -7.84 2.29 -11.61
N LEU A 84 -6.65 2.79 -11.33
CA LEU A 84 -6.43 4.07 -10.66
C LEU A 84 -5.96 5.07 -11.71
N ASN A 85 -6.82 6.01 -12.08
CA ASN A 85 -6.51 7.08 -13.04
C ASN A 85 -5.63 8.19 -12.42
N HIS A 86 -4.86 7.87 -11.38
CA HIS A 86 -4.04 8.79 -10.60
C HIS A 86 -2.58 8.30 -10.58
N PRO A 87 -1.60 9.20 -10.56
CA PRO A 87 -0.24 8.85 -10.18
C PRO A 87 -0.25 8.07 -8.86
N THR A 88 0.47 6.95 -8.81
CA THR A 88 0.51 6.09 -7.63
C THR A 88 1.95 5.76 -7.28
N SER A 89 2.25 5.77 -5.97
CA SER A 89 3.49 5.25 -5.41
C SER A 89 3.18 4.15 -4.40
N PHE A 90 4.17 3.31 -4.13
CA PHE A 90 4.03 2.16 -3.24
C PHE A 90 4.96 2.26 -2.05
N VAL A 91 4.46 1.86 -0.89
CA VAL A 91 5.23 1.58 0.32
C VAL A 91 4.99 0.12 0.73
N LEU A 92 6.00 -0.49 1.33
CA LEU A 92 5.95 -1.89 1.74
C LEU A 92 5.57 -2.02 3.21
N SER A 93 4.85 -3.07 3.54
CA SER A 93 4.60 -3.53 4.91
C SER A 93 4.82 -5.03 5.03
N ASP A 94 4.93 -5.51 6.26
CA ASP A 94 4.82 -6.93 6.56
C ASP A 94 3.41 -7.47 6.18
N GLU A 95 3.35 -8.74 5.77
CA GLU A 95 2.11 -9.39 5.29
C GLU A 95 1.04 -9.48 6.37
N ASP A 96 1.44 -9.79 7.61
CA ASP A 96 0.54 -9.87 8.77
C ASP A 96 -0.06 -8.48 9.06
N ALA A 97 0.78 -7.44 9.05
CA ALA A 97 0.35 -6.08 9.31
C ALA A 97 -0.64 -5.58 8.24
N LEU A 98 -0.38 -5.87 6.97
CA LEU A 98 -1.30 -5.55 5.88
C LEU A 98 -2.63 -6.31 6.02
N SER A 99 -2.57 -7.61 6.29
CA SER A 99 -3.74 -8.47 6.42
C SER A 99 -4.65 -8.03 7.57
N GLU A 100 -4.06 -7.68 8.72
CA GLU A 100 -4.78 -7.12 9.86
C GLU A 100 -5.43 -5.77 9.52
N ALA A 101 -4.68 -4.86 8.88
CA ALA A 101 -5.23 -3.57 8.47
C ALA A 101 -6.40 -3.73 7.47
N LEU A 102 -6.28 -4.63 6.49
CA LEU A 102 -7.35 -4.95 5.56
C LEU A 102 -8.57 -5.57 6.25
N ALA A 103 -8.37 -6.40 7.28
CA ALA A 103 -9.47 -6.98 8.06
C ALA A 103 -10.27 -5.92 8.82
N ILE A 104 -9.60 -4.87 9.31
CA ILE A 104 -10.23 -3.77 10.05
C ILE A 104 -10.93 -2.80 9.08
N LEU A 105 -10.22 -2.37 8.04
CA LEU A 105 -10.66 -1.28 7.14
C LEU A 105 -11.56 -1.76 6.01
N TYR A 106 -11.40 -3.03 5.61
CA TYR A 106 -12.12 -3.68 4.52
C TYR A 106 -12.67 -5.04 4.98
N PRO A 107 -13.51 -5.11 6.04
CA PRO A 107 -13.91 -6.37 6.67
C PRO A 107 -14.69 -7.25 5.70
N MET A 108 -14.18 -8.40 5.27
CA MET A 108 -14.86 -9.32 4.34
C MET A 108 -15.22 -10.64 5.04
N ALA A 109 -16.51 -10.99 5.07
CA ALA A 109 -16.95 -12.26 5.62
C ALA A 109 -16.38 -13.43 4.81
N GLY A 110 -15.66 -14.34 5.47
CA GLY A 110 -15.08 -15.55 4.87
C GLY A 110 -13.59 -15.48 4.50
N LEU A 111 -12.94 -14.33 4.67
CA LEU A 111 -11.49 -14.19 4.51
C LEU A 111 -10.87 -13.86 5.88
N LYS A 112 -10.32 -14.87 6.56
CA LYS A 112 -9.46 -14.63 7.74
C LYS A 112 -8.08 -14.22 7.23
N ALA A 113 -7.41 -13.32 7.96
CA ALA A 113 -5.99 -13.04 7.78
C ALA A 113 -5.24 -14.37 7.62
N LEU A 114 -4.40 -14.46 6.58
CA LEU A 114 -3.65 -15.67 6.25
C LEU A 114 -2.74 -16.07 7.42
#